data_AF-A0A8B7E4W0-F1
#
_entry.id   AF-A0A8B7E4W0-F1
#
_cell.length_a   1.000
_cell.length_b   1.000
_cell.length_c   1.000
_cell.angle_alpha   90.00
_cell.angle_beta   90.00
_cell.angle_gamma   90.00
#
_symmetry.space_group_name_H-M   'P 1'
#
loop_
_entity.id
_entity.type
_entity.pdbx_description
1 polymer ?
#
loop_
_entity_poly.entity_id
_entity_poly.type
_entity_poly.pdbx_seq_one_letter_code
_entity_poly.pdbx_strand_id
1 'polypeptide(L)'
;MSSYDPDDPTVGTQNITFRWRCKIASKFSDAEVAMENLTLLNFTFSSDTCFNESWVDIPSTFSEIVFSTQQFLEDISYHIEVCGTKYAGKDVYSNDCYKTSCFVQEVLISGSFPTVTIKCISNCDTKLNFKERMVYSFDCEDCGYRRLEANWTVEDESGYFPAELSAQNATSTGLSIPSLVINKDILLESKNYTFTLMVGYANSVKKVKLKFKKSTCSQPTAGYCIINPAEGVALETKFVLICDGWRDSDGLLSYAFYYDNGRSEQIKLSSVTSIDYPILNAGTTDQPNLINFVMGPGDENNDFKIRIIIKVIGKYQAYTEYNLYIKVYPNNKPWNFKSLIANINVNDTQSIANLVQAVSNNINKNFANQYNITASSANELFGMVDEDTLKQQKQHKLSGLQEV
;
A
#
# COMPACT_ATOMS: atom_id res chain seq x y z
N MET A 1 -67.25 11.86 -43.81
CA MET A 1 -66.02 11.05 -43.79
C MET A 1 -64.84 11.99 -43.67
N SER A 2 -64.30 12.14 -42.46
CA SER A 2 -63.08 12.91 -42.22
C SER A 2 -61.88 12.07 -42.64
N SER A 3 -61.12 12.52 -43.64
CA SER A 3 -59.83 11.90 -43.96
C SER A 3 -58.85 12.17 -42.83
N TYR A 4 -58.28 11.11 -42.28
CA TYR A 4 -57.26 11.20 -41.25
C TYR A 4 -55.90 11.36 -41.92
N ASP A 5 -55.12 12.33 -41.47
CA ASP A 5 -53.73 12.48 -41.86
C ASP A 5 -52.88 11.44 -41.10
N PRO A 6 -52.28 10.44 -41.76
CA PRO A 6 -51.43 9.47 -41.09
C PRO A 6 -50.14 10.05 -40.51
N ASP A 7 -49.79 11.30 -40.88
CA ASP A 7 -48.58 11.99 -40.46
C ASP A 7 -48.83 13.02 -39.34
N ASP A 8 -50.01 13.02 -38.70
CA ASP A 8 -50.30 13.89 -37.55
C ASP A 8 -49.41 13.53 -36.33
N PRO A 9 -48.44 14.40 -35.96
CA PRO A 9 -47.49 14.13 -34.89
C PRO A 9 -48.14 14.14 -33.50
N THR A 10 -49.40 14.58 -33.36
CA THR A 10 -50.12 14.61 -32.07
C THR A 10 -50.80 13.29 -31.71
N VAL A 11 -50.89 12.34 -32.66
CA VAL A 11 -51.54 11.02 -32.50
C VAL A 11 -50.52 9.93 -32.11
N GLY A 12 -49.23 10.19 -32.30
CA GLY A 12 -48.12 9.37 -31.83
C GLY A 12 -48.13 7.91 -32.31
N THR A 13 -47.46 7.04 -31.56
CA THR A 13 -47.32 5.58 -31.79
C THR A 13 -48.57 4.77 -31.42
N GLN A 14 -49.71 5.43 -31.16
CA GLN A 14 -50.93 4.77 -30.71
C GLN A 14 -51.45 3.78 -31.76
N ASN A 15 -51.79 2.56 -31.31
CA ASN A 15 -52.24 1.43 -32.13
C ASN A 15 -51.23 0.92 -33.18
N ILE A 16 -49.94 1.14 -32.97
CA ILE A 16 -48.87 0.49 -33.71
C ILE A 16 -48.26 -0.61 -32.83
N THR A 17 -48.24 -1.83 -33.33
CA THR A 17 -47.52 -2.94 -32.69
C THR A 17 -46.13 -3.01 -33.29
N PHE A 18 -45.10 -2.97 -32.44
CA PHE A 18 -43.71 -3.09 -32.87
C PHE A 18 -43.23 -4.53 -32.74
N ARG A 19 -42.41 -4.96 -33.71
CA ARG A 19 -41.63 -6.20 -33.64
C ARG A 19 -40.17 -5.84 -33.86
N TRP A 20 -39.32 -6.29 -32.95
CA TRP A 20 -37.89 -6.07 -33.00
C TRP A 20 -37.16 -7.36 -33.31
N ARG A 21 -36.15 -7.28 -34.18
CA ARG A 21 -35.26 -8.40 -34.47
C ARG A 21 -33.84 -7.92 -34.66
N CYS A 22 -32.87 -8.79 -34.43
CA CYS A 22 -31.47 -8.44 -34.61
C CYS A 22 -30.63 -9.60 -35.14
N LYS A 23 -29.47 -9.25 -35.71
CA LYS A 23 -28.44 -10.20 -36.16
C LYS A 23 -27.08 -9.52 -36.25
N ILE A 24 -26.03 -10.30 -36.47
CA ILE A 24 -24.72 -9.77 -36.85
C ILE A 24 -24.78 -9.23 -38.28
N ALA A 25 -24.27 -8.01 -38.49
CA ALA A 25 -24.29 -7.32 -39.78
C ALA A 25 -23.20 -7.82 -40.73
N SER A 26 -22.00 -8.06 -40.21
CA SER A 26 -20.83 -8.53 -40.96
C SER A 26 -19.81 -9.20 -40.01
N LYS A 27 -18.85 -9.95 -40.57
CA LYS A 27 -17.75 -10.59 -39.83
C LYS A 27 -18.20 -11.63 -38.78
N PHE A 28 -19.12 -12.51 -39.15
CA PHE A 28 -19.62 -13.56 -38.25
C PHE A 28 -18.49 -14.47 -37.74
N SER A 29 -17.51 -14.83 -38.57
CA SER A 29 -16.34 -15.61 -38.13
C SER A 29 -15.47 -14.89 -37.11
N ASP A 30 -15.34 -13.55 -37.19
CA ASP A 30 -14.61 -12.77 -36.17
C ASP A 30 -15.40 -12.78 -34.84
N ALA A 31 -16.73 -12.74 -34.92
CA ALA A 31 -17.61 -12.85 -33.76
C ALA A 31 -17.55 -14.26 -33.12
N GLU A 32 -17.46 -15.33 -33.92
CA GLU A 32 -17.25 -16.70 -33.43
C GLU A 32 -15.93 -16.83 -32.68
N VAL A 33 -14.83 -16.34 -33.24
CA VAL A 33 -13.51 -16.34 -32.57
C VAL A 33 -13.53 -15.53 -31.27
N ALA A 34 -14.19 -14.37 -31.28
CA ALA A 34 -14.37 -13.57 -30.07
C ALA A 34 -15.20 -14.30 -29.00
N MET A 35 -16.23 -15.03 -29.41
CA MET A 35 -17.06 -15.86 -28.52
C MET A 35 -16.32 -17.09 -27.96
N GLU A 36 -15.49 -17.76 -28.76
CA GLU A 36 -14.65 -18.88 -28.28
C GLU A 36 -13.69 -18.40 -27.20
N ASN A 37 -13.06 -17.25 -27.39
CA ASN A 37 -12.18 -16.63 -26.39
C ASN A 37 -12.94 -16.25 -25.10
N LEU A 38 -14.21 -15.85 -25.19
CA LEU A 38 -15.05 -15.50 -24.04
C LEU A 38 -15.63 -16.72 -23.31
N THR A 39 -15.96 -17.79 -24.03
CA THR A 39 -16.41 -19.06 -23.43
C THR A 39 -15.28 -19.75 -22.68
N LEU A 40 -14.03 -19.63 -23.13
CA LEU A 40 -12.84 -20.02 -22.37
C LEU A 40 -12.67 -19.25 -21.05
N LEU A 41 -13.28 -18.06 -20.91
CA LEU A 41 -13.29 -17.24 -19.70
C LEU A 41 -14.47 -17.54 -18.75
N ASN A 42 -15.25 -18.61 -18.99
CA ASN A 42 -16.39 -19.04 -18.15
C ASN A 42 -17.55 -18.02 -18.05
N PHE A 43 -17.69 -17.10 -19.01
CA PHE A 43 -18.84 -16.21 -19.08
C PHE A 43 -19.96 -16.84 -19.90
N THR A 44 -21.02 -17.33 -19.23
CA THR A 44 -22.24 -17.79 -19.89
C THR A 44 -23.12 -16.60 -20.26
N PHE A 45 -23.02 -16.12 -21.50
CA PHE A 45 -24.06 -15.28 -22.07
C PHE A 45 -25.24 -16.17 -22.48
N SER A 46 -26.43 -15.88 -21.95
CA SER A 46 -27.68 -16.52 -22.40
C SER A 46 -27.86 -16.27 -23.90
N SER A 47 -28.39 -17.26 -24.61
CA SER A 47 -28.67 -17.28 -26.06
C SER A 47 -29.67 -16.20 -26.55
N ASP A 48 -30.01 -15.22 -25.71
CA ASP A 48 -31.00 -14.17 -25.95
C ASP A 48 -30.38 -12.88 -26.51
N THR A 49 -29.20 -12.99 -27.12
CA THR A 49 -28.42 -11.85 -27.62
C THR A 49 -28.20 -12.03 -29.12
N CYS A 50 -28.04 -10.92 -29.84
CA CYS A 50 -28.08 -10.82 -31.31
C CYS A 50 -26.96 -11.55 -32.08
N PHE A 51 -26.35 -12.57 -31.47
CA PHE A 51 -25.25 -13.40 -31.95
C PHE A 51 -25.73 -14.53 -32.84
N ASN A 52 -26.34 -14.15 -33.96
CA ASN A 52 -26.73 -15.10 -34.99
C ASN A 52 -26.51 -14.43 -36.35
N GLU A 53 -26.17 -15.25 -37.35
CA GLU A 53 -26.13 -14.82 -38.75
C GLU A 53 -27.55 -14.58 -39.28
N SER A 54 -28.52 -15.33 -38.75
CA SER A 54 -29.94 -15.17 -39.02
C SER A 54 -30.62 -14.21 -38.05
N TRP A 55 -31.73 -13.61 -38.48
CA TRP A 55 -32.52 -12.73 -37.63
C TRP A 55 -33.12 -13.48 -36.43
N VAL A 56 -32.93 -12.92 -35.24
CA VAL A 56 -33.51 -13.40 -33.98
C VAL A 56 -34.49 -12.37 -33.46
N ASP A 57 -35.66 -12.82 -32.99
CA ASP A 57 -36.67 -11.96 -32.39
C ASP A 57 -36.24 -11.46 -31.02
N ILE A 58 -36.41 -10.17 -30.77
CA ILE A 58 -36.22 -9.54 -29.46
C ILE A 58 -37.60 -9.46 -28.80
N PRO A 59 -37.79 -9.97 -27.58
CA PRO A 59 -39.08 -9.98 -26.89
C PRO A 59 -39.44 -8.57 -26.39
N SER A 60 -39.89 -7.70 -27.29
CA SER A 60 -40.41 -6.37 -27.00
C SER A 60 -41.44 -5.96 -28.05
N THR A 61 -42.52 -5.31 -27.60
CA THR A 61 -43.55 -4.69 -28.45
C THR A 61 -43.59 -3.18 -28.33
N PHE A 62 -42.67 -2.59 -27.56
CA PHE A 62 -42.56 -1.15 -27.35
C PHE A 62 -41.95 -0.45 -28.57
N SER A 63 -42.23 0.85 -28.73
CA SER A 63 -41.63 1.69 -29.78
C SER A 63 -40.15 1.99 -29.57
N GLU A 64 -39.61 1.62 -28.41
CA GLU A 64 -38.22 1.79 -28.01
C GLU A 64 -37.75 0.54 -27.28
N ILE A 65 -36.48 0.20 -27.46
CA ILE A 65 -35.79 -0.84 -26.70
C ILE A 65 -34.46 -0.30 -26.19
N VAL A 66 -34.11 -0.66 -24.95
CA VAL A 66 -32.88 -0.26 -24.29
C VAL A 66 -32.06 -1.50 -24.01
N PHE A 67 -30.81 -1.51 -24.47
CA PHE A 67 -29.85 -2.58 -24.19
C PHE A 67 -28.65 -2.08 -23.42
N SER A 68 -28.02 -2.98 -22.68
CA SER A 68 -26.65 -2.77 -22.21
C SER A 68 -25.68 -3.10 -23.33
N THR A 69 -24.74 -2.20 -23.62
CA THR A 69 -23.68 -2.47 -24.60
C THR A 69 -22.80 -3.66 -24.21
N GLN A 70 -22.84 -4.10 -22.94
CA GLN A 70 -22.14 -5.30 -22.45
C GLN A 70 -22.72 -6.62 -22.99
N GLN A 71 -23.90 -6.59 -23.62
CA GLN A 71 -24.55 -7.74 -24.24
C GLN A 71 -24.09 -7.98 -25.69
N PHE A 72 -23.24 -7.10 -26.23
CA PHE A 72 -22.74 -7.16 -27.60
C PHE A 72 -21.22 -7.30 -27.60
N LEU A 73 -20.66 -7.88 -28.66
CA LEU A 73 -19.22 -7.98 -28.83
C LEU A 73 -18.67 -6.65 -29.35
N GLU A 74 -17.53 -6.25 -28.79
CA GLU A 74 -16.79 -5.08 -29.25
C GLU A 74 -16.21 -5.32 -30.66
N ASP A 75 -16.14 -4.25 -31.44
CA ASP A 75 -15.75 -4.17 -32.86
C ASP A 75 -16.59 -5.02 -33.83
N ILE A 76 -17.76 -5.49 -33.39
CA ILE A 76 -18.74 -6.17 -34.21
C ILE A 76 -19.89 -5.21 -34.55
N SER A 77 -20.30 -5.22 -35.82
CA SER A 77 -21.50 -4.52 -36.29
C SER A 77 -22.72 -5.42 -36.15
N TYR A 78 -23.83 -4.85 -35.68
CA TYR A 78 -25.12 -5.51 -35.58
C TYR A 78 -26.15 -4.79 -36.43
N HIS A 79 -27.03 -5.57 -37.07
CA HIS A 79 -28.25 -5.04 -37.65
C HIS A 79 -29.37 -5.20 -36.63
N ILE A 80 -30.03 -4.08 -36.31
CA ILE A 80 -31.24 -4.04 -35.49
C ILE A 80 -32.37 -3.57 -36.40
N GLU A 81 -33.41 -4.37 -36.51
CA GLU A 81 -34.61 -4.02 -37.27
C GLU A 81 -35.80 -3.81 -36.34
N VAL A 82 -36.57 -2.76 -36.64
CA VAL A 82 -37.91 -2.54 -36.11
C VAL A 82 -38.92 -2.59 -37.24
N CYS A 83 -40.00 -3.35 -37.05
CA CYS A 83 -41.18 -3.31 -37.90
C CYS A 83 -42.37 -2.80 -37.10
N GLY A 84 -42.98 -1.70 -37.56
CA GLY A 84 -44.23 -1.18 -37.01
C GLY A 84 -45.41 -1.67 -37.84
N THR A 85 -46.41 -2.27 -37.20
CA THR A 85 -47.65 -2.74 -37.85
C THR A 85 -48.85 -1.99 -37.31
N LYS A 86 -49.61 -1.35 -38.20
CA LYS A 86 -50.81 -0.57 -37.87
C LYS A 86 -52.03 -1.11 -38.60
N TYR A 87 -53.18 -1.14 -37.93
CA TYR A 87 -54.45 -1.43 -38.57
C TYR A 87 -54.80 -0.36 -39.62
N ALA A 88 -55.13 -0.80 -40.83
CA ALA A 88 -55.38 0.05 -41.99
C ALA A 88 -56.86 0.02 -42.45
N GLY A 89 -57.75 -0.61 -41.67
CA GLY A 89 -59.17 -0.74 -42.01
C GLY A 89 -59.52 -2.15 -42.52
N LYS A 90 -60.64 -2.27 -43.23
CA LYS A 90 -61.08 -3.52 -43.85
C LYS A 90 -60.98 -3.45 -45.37
N ASP A 91 -60.62 -4.58 -46.00
CA ASP A 91 -60.66 -4.71 -47.45
C ASP A 91 -62.11 -4.83 -48.00
N VAL A 92 -62.24 -4.96 -49.32
CA VAL A 92 -63.55 -5.08 -50.01
C VAL A 92 -64.33 -6.32 -49.55
N TYR A 93 -63.66 -7.31 -48.94
CA TYR A 93 -64.25 -8.53 -48.41
C TYR A 93 -64.47 -8.47 -46.89
N SER A 94 -64.33 -7.30 -46.26
CA SER A 94 -64.44 -7.08 -44.82
C SER A 94 -63.37 -7.79 -43.97
N ASN A 95 -62.23 -8.17 -44.56
CA ASN A 95 -61.08 -8.68 -43.81
C ASN A 95 -60.26 -7.52 -43.25
N ASP A 96 -59.75 -7.70 -42.04
CA ASP A 96 -58.86 -6.73 -41.41
C ASP A 96 -57.54 -6.62 -42.20
N CYS A 97 -57.22 -5.39 -42.62
CA CYS A 97 -56.02 -5.05 -43.35
C CYS A 97 -55.03 -4.36 -42.41
N TYR A 98 -53.77 -4.77 -42.47
CA TYR A 98 -52.68 -4.18 -41.69
C TYR A 98 -51.61 -3.67 -42.64
N LYS A 99 -51.01 -2.52 -42.32
CA LYS A 99 -49.83 -2.00 -42.99
C LYS A 99 -48.62 -2.15 -42.09
N THR A 100 -47.55 -2.70 -42.64
CA THR A 100 -46.28 -2.89 -41.94
C THR A 100 -45.18 -2.15 -42.70
N SER A 101 -44.31 -1.46 -41.96
CA SER A 101 -43.08 -0.88 -42.48
C SER A 101 -41.94 -1.22 -41.52
N CYS A 102 -40.75 -1.43 -42.07
CA CYS A 102 -39.57 -1.84 -41.31
C CYS A 102 -38.39 -0.91 -41.58
N PHE A 103 -37.55 -0.73 -40.57
CA PHE A 103 -36.30 0.03 -40.65
C PHE A 103 -35.17 -0.78 -40.01
N VAL A 104 -34.04 -0.87 -40.72
CA VAL A 104 -32.82 -1.54 -40.24
C VAL A 104 -31.77 -0.49 -39.94
N GLN A 105 -31.23 -0.52 -38.72
CA GLN A 105 -30.07 0.25 -38.30
C GLN A 105 -28.86 -0.66 -38.13
N GLU A 106 -27.72 -0.26 -38.69
CA GLU A 106 -26.44 -0.87 -38.36
C GLU A 106 -25.79 -0.12 -37.19
N VAL A 107 -25.42 -0.86 -36.15
CA VAL A 107 -24.77 -0.34 -34.95
C VAL A 107 -23.42 -1.04 -34.77
N LEU A 108 -22.35 -0.26 -34.83
CA LEU A 108 -21.00 -0.73 -34.50
C LEU A 108 -20.75 -0.52 -33.00
N ILE A 109 -20.47 -1.59 -32.28
CA ILE A 109 -20.10 -1.50 -30.87
C ILE A 109 -18.59 -1.33 -30.77
N SER A 110 -18.08 -0.10 -30.77
CA SER A 110 -16.63 0.11 -30.68
C SER A 110 -16.10 -0.21 -29.29
N GLY A 111 -15.08 -1.06 -29.21
CA GLY A 111 -14.37 -1.30 -27.94
C GLY A 111 -13.56 -0.07 -27.52
N SER A 112 -13.82 0.47 -26.33
CA SER A 112 -13.07 1.57 -25.74
C SER A 112 -11.98 1.04 -24.80
N PHE A 113 -10.83 1.72 -24.78
CA PHE A 113 -9.80 1.48 -23.78
C PHE A 113 -10.12 2.25 -22.51
N PRO A 114 -9.95 1.67 -21.31
CA PRO A 114 -9.99 2.46 -20.09
C PRO A 114 -8.79 3.43 -20.06
N THR A 115 -9.04 4.66 -19.61
CA THR A 115 -8.02 5.66 -19.33
C THR A 115 -7.41 5.37 -17.97
N VAL A 116 -6.22 4.78 -17.98
CA VAL A 116 -5.53 4.25 -16.80
C VAL A 116 -4.17 4.90 -16.57
N THR A 117 -3.86 5.19 -15.30
CA THR A 117 -2.57 5.74 -14.89
C THR A 117 -1.96 4.88 -13.77
N ILE A 118 -0.67 4.56 -13.88
CA ILE A 118 0.04 3.80 -12.85
C ILE A 118 0.19 4.66 -11.59
N LYS A 119 -0.18 4.09 -10.45
CA LYS A 119 -0.06 4.71 -9.13
C LYS A 119 0.97 3.95 -8.29
N CYS A 120 1.94 4.66 -7.77
CA CYS A 120 2.81 4.10 -6.73
C CYS A 120 2.23 4.36 -5.34
N ILE A 121 2.21 3.34 -4.49
CA ILE A 121 1.68 3.40 -3.11
C ILE A 121 2.82 3.30 -2.08
N SER A 122 3.81 2.44 -2.33
CA SER A 122 4.95 2.22 -1.42
C SER A 122 6.22 1.97 -2.22
N ASN A 123 7.36 2.44 -1.69
CA ASN A 123 8.67 2.35 -2.34
C ASN A 123 8.70 3.12 -3.69
N CYS A 124 8.34 4.41 -3.64
CA CYS A 124 8.04 5.25 -4.80
C CYS A 124 9.18 6.14 -5.28
N ASP A 125 10.33 6.06 -4.62
CA ASP A 125 11.53 6.80 -5.00
C ASP A 125 12.03 6.42 -6.41
N THR A 126 12.99 7.21 -6.90
CA THR A 126 13.60 6.99 -8.23
C THR A 126 14.21 5.60 -8.37
N LYS A 127 14.79 5.06 -7.30
CA LYS A 127 15.20 3.65 -7.17
C LYS A 127 14.37 2.94 -6.12
N LEU A 128 14.22 1.64 -6.28
CA LEU A 128 13.52 0.77 -5.35
C LEU A 128 14.44 0.33 -4.22
N ASN A 129 13.99 0.48 -2.98
CA ASN A 129 14.58 -0.19 -1.83
C ASN A 129 14.25 -1.68 -1.87
N PHE A 130 15.21 -2.54 -2.19
CA PHE A 130 14.97 -3.99 -2.23
C PHE A 130 14.75 -4.62 -0.84
N LYS A 131 15.08 -3.90 0.23
CA LYS A 131 14.81 -4.27 1.63
C LYS A 131 13.40 -3.88 2.12
N GLU A 132 12.61 -3.27 1.24
CA GLU A 132 11.25 -2.83 1.56
C GLU A 132 10.23 -3.41 0.57
N ARG A 133 9.02 -3.62 1.06
CA ARG A 133 7.89 -4.03 0.22
C ARG A 133 7.57 -2.91 -0.78
N MET A 134 7.46 -3.29 -2.05
CA MET A 134 6.98 -2.41 -3.11
C MET A 134 5.49 -2.62 -3.34
N VAL A 135 4.75 -1.51 -3.53
CA VAL A 135 3.33 -1.56 -3.89
C VAL A 135 3.03 -0.60 -5.03
N TYR A 136 2.61 -1.16 -6.16
CA TYR A 136 2.06 -0.42 -7.29
C TYR A 136 0.61 -0.82 -7.53
N SER A 137 -0.17 0.12 -8.04
CA SER A 137 -1.55 -0.07 -8.45
C SER A 137 -1.81 0.79 -9.69
N PHE A 138 -3.07 0.95 -10.07
CA PHE A 138 -3.46 1.91 -11.08
C PHE A 138 -4.77 2.60 -10.69
N ASP A 139 -4.92 3.82 -11.14
CA ASP A 139 -6.18 4.54 -11.09
C ASP A 139 -6.82 4.49 -12.49
N CYS A 140 -8.15 4.44 -12.57
CA CYS A 140 -8.89 4.58 -13.82
C CYS A 140 -9.82 5.78 -13.76
N GLU A 141 -9.74 6.64 -14.77
CA GLU A 141 -10.46 7.92 -14.82
C GLU A 141 -11.90 7.77 -15.38
N ASP A 142 -12.10 6.88 -16.34
CA ASP A 142 -13.34 6.76 -17.14
C ASP A 142 -14.02 5.38 -17.04
N CYS A 143 -13.59 4.53 -16.09
CA CYS A 143 -14.11 3.16 -15.98
C CYS A 143 -15.51 3.05 -15.36
N GLY A 144 -15.95 4.07 -14.62
CA GLY A 144 -17.22 4.02 -13.87
C GLY A 144 -17.32 2.77 -12.99
N TYR A 145 -18.41 2.02 -13.13
CA TYR A 145 -18.65 0.75 -12.41
C TYR A 145 -18.24 -0.51 -13.19
N ARG A 146 -17.58 -0.37 -14.36
CA ARG A 146 -17.18 -1.52 -15.16
C ARG A 146 -16.05 -2.28 -14.47
N ARG A 147 -16.17 -3.61 -14.39
CA ARG A 147 -15.12 -4.45 -13.83
C ARG A 147 -13.89 -4.46 -14.75
N LEU A 148 -12.74 -4.23 -14.15
CA LEU A 148 -11.44 -4.33 -14.82
C LEU A 148 -10.74 -5.63 -14.46
N GLU A 149 -9.95 -6.11 -15.41
CA GLU A 149 -8.95 -7.15 -15.22
C GLU A 149 -7.58 -6.58 -15.48
N ALA A 150 -6.63 -6.96 -14.63
CA ALA A 150 -5.26 -6.49 -14.66
C ALA A 150 -4.32 -7.68 -14.60
N ASN A 151 -3.25 -7.62 -15.38
CA ASN A 151 -2.18 -8.59 -15.36
C ASN A 151 -0.84 -7.87 -15.41
N TRP A 152 -0.01 -8.13 -14.40
CA TRP A 152 1.32 -7.60 -14.26
C TRP A 152 2.35 -8.60 -14.82
N THR A 153 3.33 -8.11 -15.56
CA THR A 153 4.53 -8.87 -15.89
C THR A 153 5.76 -8.09 -15.47
N VAL A 154 6.78 -8.82 -15.02
CA VAL A 154 8.07 -8.25 -14.63
C VAL A 154 9.14 -8.93 -15.47
N GLU A 155 10.02 -8.13 -16.05
CA GLU A 155 11.16 -8.57 -16.85
C GLU A 155 12.45 -8.05 -16.21
N ASP A 156 13.49 -8.87 -16.20
CA ASP A 156 14.85 -8.46 -15.86
C ASP A 156 15.52 -7.71 -17.02
N GLU A 157 16.82 -7.39 -16.89
CA GLU A 157 17.61 -6.75 -17.94
C GLU A 157 17.73 -7.57 -19.23
N SER A 158 17.61 -8.89 -19.13
CA SER A 158 17.67 -9.81 -20.26
C SER A 158 16.31 -9.98 -20.95
N GLY A 159 15.25 -9.38 -20.40
CA GLY A 159 13.88 -9.50 -20.91
C GLY A 159 13.15 -10.76 -20.47
N TYR A 160 13.68 -11.49 -19.48
CA TYR A 160 13.07 -12.72 -18.97
C TYR A 160 12.39 -12.47 -17.61
N PHE A 161 11.45 -13.35 -17.24
CA PHE A 161 10.85 -13.31 -15.92
C PHE A 161 11.92 -13.57 -14.85
N PRO A 162 12.11 -12.67 -13.85
CA PRO A 162 13.14 -12.82 -12.84
C PRO A 162 12.97 -14.09 -12.01
N ALA A 163 14.04 -14.86 -11.83
CA ALA A 163 14.00 -16.13 -11.11
C ALA A 163 13.58 -15.95 -9.64
N GLU A 164 14.01 -14.86 -9.01
CA GLU A 164 13.66 -14.48 -7.64
C GLU A 164 12.15 -14.28 -7.43
N LEU A 165 11.41 -13.91 -8.48
CA LEU A 165 9.95 -13.74 -8.43
C LEU A 165 9.19 -15.06 -8.57
N SER A 166 9.88 -16.18 -8.81
CA SER A 166 9.28 -17.51 -8.85
C SER A 166 9.07 -18.13 -7.46
N ALA A 167 9.62 -17.51 -6.41
CA ALA A 167 9.44 -17.97 -5.04
C ALA A 167 7.96 -17.82 -4.59
N GLN A 168 7.44 -18.79 -3.84
CA GLN A 168 6.03 -18.83 -3.42
C GLN A 168 5.58 -17.56 -2.66
N ASN A 169 6.48 -16.93 -1.91
CA ASN A 169 6.20 -15.73 -1.12
C ASN A 169 6.75 -14.44 -1.77
N ALA A 170 7.10 -14.49 -3.06
CA ALA A 170 7.64 -13.33 -3.77
C ALA A 170 6.62 -12.18 -3.86
N THR A 171 5.35 -12.52 -4.09
CA THR A 171 4.25 -11.57 -4.21
C THR A 171 3.11 -11.91 -3.26
N SER A 172 2.58 -10.91 -2.55
CA SER A 172 1.43 -11.12 -1.65
C SER A 172 0.09 -11.12 -2.39
N THR A 173 0.06 -10.49 -3.57
CA THR A 173 -1.14 -10.30 -4.39
C THR A 173 -1.17 -11.20 -5.62
N GLY A 174 -0.05 -11.86 -5.94
CA GLY A 174 0.16 -12.39 -7.28
C GLY A 174 0.30 -11.26 -8.32
N LEU A 175 0.20 -11.65 -9.59
CA LEU A 175 0.36 -10.77 -10.74
C LEU A 175 -0.96 -10.44 -11.45
N SER A 176 -2.04 -11.19 -11.20
CA SER A 176 -3.31 -11.08 -11.94
C SER A 176 -4.39 -10.27 -11.23
N ILE A 177 -4.01 -9.36 -10.33
CA ILE A 177 -4.95 -8.50 -9.60
C ILE A 177 -4.53 -7.02 -9.69
N PRO A 178 -5.39 -6.07 -9.33
CA PRO A 178 -5.14 -4.66 -9.61
C PRO A 178 -3.86 -4.08 -9.00
N SER A 179 -3.48 -4.56 -7.82
CA SER A 179 -2.26 -4.11 -7.14
C SER A 179 -1.15 -5.15 -7.25
N LEU A 180 0.03 -4.70 -7.62
CA LEU A 180 1.26 -5.47 -7.58
C LEU A 180 1.98 -5.23 -6.26
N VAL A 181 2.13 -6.30 -5.49
CA VAL A 181 2.88 -6.30 -4.24
C VAL A 181 4.05 -7.26 -4.36
N ILE A 182 5.27 -6.72 -4.37
CA ILE A 182 6.49 -7.51 -4.26
C ILE A 182 7.05 -7.33 -2.86
N ASN A 183 7.29 -8.46 -2.18
CA ASN A 183 7.77 -8.45 -0.81
C ASN A 183 9.23 -7.99 -0.71
N LYS A 184 9.61 -7.54 0.48
CA LYS A 184 11.01 -7.21 0.77
C LYS A 184 11.92 -8.44 0.57
N ASP A 185 13.20 -8.18 0.28
CA ASP A 185 14.24 -9.20 0.10
C ASP A 185 13.99 -10.14 -1.10
N ILE A 186 13.10 -9.77 -2.02
CA ILE A 186 12.82 -10.54 -3.24
C ILE A 186 13.61 -9.99 -4.42
N LEU A 187 13.43 -8.70 -4.76
CA LEU A 187 14.20 -8.08 -5.82
C LEU A 187 15.69 -8.04 -5.43
N LEU A 188 16.55 -8.21 -6.42
CA LEU A 188 17.99 -8.24 -6.21
C LEU A 188 18.56 -6.84 -6.18
N GLU A 189 19.65 -6.68 -5.43
CA GLU A 189 20.39 -5.43 -5.29
C GLU A 189 21.00 -4.97 -6.62
N SER A 190 20.97 -3.67 -6.89
CA SER A 190 21.60 -3.05 -8.07
C SER A 190 21.20 -3.66 -9.42
N LYS A 191 19.92 -3.98 -9.59
CA LYS A 191 19.34 -4.55 -10.83
C LYS A 191 18.28 -3.64 -11.43
N ASN A 192 18.14 -3.68 -12.75
CA ASN A 192 17.02 -3.04 -13.43
C ASN A 192 15.89 -4.04 -13.69
N TYR A 193 14.68 -3.59 -13.39
CA TYR A 193 13.46 -4.32 -13.66
C TYR A 193 12.53 -3.48 -14.52
N THR A 194 11.80 -4.19 -15.34
CA THR A 194 10.83 -3.62 -16.26
C THR A 194 9.46 -4.18 -15.91
N PHE A 195 8.56 -3.30 -15.47
CA PHE A 195 7.22 -3.63 -15.05
C PHE A 195 6.25 -3.28 -16.17
N THR A 196 5.38 -4.22 -16.51
CA THR A 196 4.35 -4.05 -17.52
C THR A 196 3.00 -4.39 -16.90
N LEU A 197 2.06 -3.46 -16.97
CA LEU A 197 0.66 -3.66 -16.62
C LEU A 197 -0.15 -3.78 -17.90
N MET A 198 -0.87 -4.89 -18.06
CA MET A 198 -1.95 -5.02 -19.02
C MET A 198 -3.28 -4.90 -18.28
N VAL A 199 -4.10 -3.93 -18.63
CA VAL A 199 -5.39 -3.68 -17.97
C VAL A 199 -6.49 -3.39 -18.98
N GLY A 200 -7.69 -3.91 -18.75
CA GLY A 200 -8.85 -3.64 -19.59
C GLY A 200 -10.12 -4.15 -18.96
N TYR A 201 -11.26 -3.86 -19.57
CA TYR A 201 -12.54 -4.35 -19.09
C TYR A 201 -12.58 -5.89 -19.13
N ALA A 202 -13.22 -6.52 -18.15
CA ALA A 202 -13.17 -7.97 -17.96
C ALA A 202 -13.61 -8.77 -19.20
N ASN A 203 -14.62 -8.27 -19.91
CA ASN A 203 -15.17 -8.93 -21.10
C ASN A 203 -14.57 -8.41 -22.41
N SER A 204 -13.54 -7.56 -22.35
CA SER A 204 -12.89 -7.01 -23.53
C SER A 204 -11.58 -7.72 -23.82
N VAL A 205 -11.38 -8.09 -25.09
CA VAL A 205 -10.10 -8.56 -25.62
C VAL A 205 -9.07 -7.43 -25.72
N LYS A 206 -9.52 -6.17 -25.69
CA LYS A 206 -8.66 -4.99 -25.74
C LYS A 206 -8.16 -4.65 -24.34
N LYS A 207 -6.84 -4.65 -24.17
CA LYS A 207 -6.18 -4.24 -22.93
C LYS A 207 -5.18 -3.11 -23.24
N VAL A 208 -5.12 -2.12 -22.37
CA VAL A 208 -4.07 -1.09 -22.35
C VAL A 208 -2.81 -1.70 -21.77
N LYS A 209 -1.67 -1.43 -22.40
CA LYS A 209 -0.35 -1.83 -21.93
C LYS A 209 0.42 -0.61 -21.43
N LEU A 210 0.68 -0.56 -20.13
CA LEU A 210 1.52 0.45 -19.49
C LEU A 210 2.84 -0.18 -19.08
N LYS A 211 3.95 0.51 -19.32
CA LYS A 211 5.30 -0.02 -19.06
C LYS A 211 6.15 1.03 -18.35
N PHE A 212 6.85 0.63 -17.29
CA PHE A 212 7.82 1.49 -16.61
C PHE A 212 9.03 0.68 -16.16
N LYS A 213 10.15 1.38 -15.95
CA LYS A 213 11.41 0.79 -15.51
C LYS A 213 11.80 1.35 -14.16
N LYS A 214 12.37 0.50 -13.32
CA LYS A 214 12.98 0.89 -12.04
C LYS A 214 14.27 0.12 -11.83
N SER A 215 15.27 0.78 -11.28
CA SER A 215 16.43 0.12 -10.69
C SER A 215 16.23 -0.07 -9.20
N THR A 216 16.78 -1.14 -8.64
CA THR A 216 16.97 -1.27 -7.20
C THR A 216 18.24 -0.53 -6.77
N CYS A 217 18.22 0.03 -5.56
CA CYS A 217 19.40 0.64 -4.96
C CYS A 217 20.41 -0.42 -4.48
N SER A 218 21.58 0.03 -4.06
CA SER A 218 22.53 -0.77 -3.28
C SER A 218 22.33 -0.56 -1.78
N GLN A 219 22.75 -1.52 -0.97
CA GLN A 219 23.04 -1.26 0.44
C GLN A 219 24.35 -0.49 0.56
N PRO A 220 24.58 0.25 1.66
CA PRO A 220 25.87 0.87 1.92
C PRO A 220 27.02 -0.14 1.85
N THR A 221 28.11 0.25 1.20
CA THR A 221 29.34 -0.52 1.18
C THR A 221 29.90 -0.62 2.59
N ALA A 222 30.21 -1.84 3.01
CA ALA A 222 30.65 -2.16 4.35
C ALA A 222 31.89 -1.36 4.76
N GLY A 223 31.74 -0.61 5.85
CA GLY A 223 32.84 -0.06 6.65
C GLY A 223 33.04 -0.88 7.92
N TYR A 224 33.50 -0.23 8.98
CA TYR A 224 33.59 -0.85 10.30
C TYR A 224 33.04 0.09 11.38
N CYS A 225 32.66 -0.50 12.51
CA CYS A 225 32.35 0.25 13.73
C CYS A 225 33.10 -0.39 14.90
N ILE A 226 33.54 0.44 15.84
CA ILE A 226 34.22 0.02 17.07
C ILE A 226 33.56 0.69 18.27
N ILE A 227 33.60 0.02 19.42
CA ILE A 227 33.10 0.56 20.69
C ILE A 227 34.15 0.35 21.79
N ASN A 228 34.36 1.38 22.61
CA ASN A 228 35.28 1.34 23.74
C ASN A 228 34.72 2.12 24.94
N PRO A 229 34.88 1.62 26.19
CA PRO A 229 35.40 0.30 26.55
C PRO A 229 34.42 -0.83 26.18
N ALA A 230 34.91 -2.07 26.14
CA ALA A 230 34.07 -3.25 25.92
C ALA A 230 33.24 -3.62 27.17
N GLU A 231 33.65 -3.15 28.34
CA GLU A 231 33.01 -3.43 29.62
C GLU A 231 32.87 -2.15 30.44
N GLY A 232 31.83 -2.06 31.26
CA GLY A 232 31.58 -0.88 32.08
C GLY A 232 30.58 -1.11 33.22
N VAL A 233 30.34 -0.06 33.99
CA VAL A 233 29.38 0.00 35.09
C VAL A 233 28.23 0.93 34.69
N ALA A 234 27.00 0.50 34.97
CA ALA A 234 25.78 1.21 34.62
C ALA A 234 25.78 2.66 35.12
N LEU A 235 25.37 3.59 34.26
CA LEU A 235 25.33 5.05 34.50
C LEU A 235 26.67 5.71 34.88
N GLU A 236 27.78 4.97 34.91
CA GLU A 236 29.09 5.47 35.32
C GLU A 236 30.07 5.46 34.13
N THR A 237 30.16 4.33 33.42
CA THR A 237 31.06 4.20 32.28
C THR A 237 30.51 4.92 31.06
N LYS A 238 31.33 5.82 30.50
CA LYS A 238 31.08 6.50 29.23
C LYS A 238 31.64 5.67 28.09
N PHE A 239 30.77 5.29 27.17
CA PHE A 239 31.13 4.55 25.96
C PHE A 239 31.35 5.51 24.80
N VAL A 240 32.22 5.10 23.89
CA VAL A 240 32.53 5.77 22.63
C VAL A 240 32.38 4.76 21.52
N LEU A 241 31.46 5.02 20.60
CA LEU A 241 31.23 4.23 19.39
C LEU A 241 31.62 5.08 18.18
N ILE A 242 32.50 4.53 17.35
CA ILE A 242 32.98 5.19 16.14
C ILE A 242 32.71 4.28 14.95
N CYS A 243 32.13 4.83 13.88
CA CYS A 243 31.95 4.15 12.61
C CYS A 243 32.74 4.88 11.52
N ASP A 244 33.47 4.13 10.70
CA ASP A 244 34.33 4.69 9.66
C ASP A 244 34.37 3.80 8.40
N GLY A 245 34.73 4.38 7.26
CA GLY A 245 34.91 3.69 5.98
C GLY A 245 33.62 3.30 5.25
N TRP A 246 32.45 3.62 5.81
CA TRP A 246 31.15 3.37 5.18
C TRP A 246 30.91 4.31 4.01
N ARG A 247 30.35 3.78 2.91
CA ARG A 247 30.08 4.55 1.69
C ARG A 247 28.76 4.12 1.08
N ASP A 248 28.06 5.02 0.40
CA ASP A 248 26.87 4.70 -0.37
C ASP A 248 27.03 5.20 -1.80
N SER A 249 26.63 4.38 -2.78
CA SER A 249 26.75 4.73 -4.19
C SER A 249 25.71 5.77 -4.62
N ASP A 250 24.64 5.92 -3.84
CA ASP A 250 23.45 6.70 -4.16
C ASP A 250 23.37 8.05 -3.42
N GLY A 251 24.25 8.29 -2.44
CA GLY A 251 24.39 9.61 -1.81
C GLY A 251 24.97 9.58 -0.39
N LEU A 252 24.40 10.43 0.45
CA LEU A 252 24.76 10.55 1.87
C LEU A 252 24.16 9.40 2.68
N LEU A 253 24.89 9.01 3.71
CA LEU A 253 24.53 8.03 4.73
C LEU A 253 23.77 8.67 5.89
N SER A 254 22.93 7.84 6.51
CA SER A 254 22.41 8.05 7.85
C SER A 254 22.71 6.83 8.72
N TYR A 255 22.75 7.04 10.03
CA TYR A 255 23.07 6.01 11.00
C TYR A 255 21.93 5.93 12.00
N ALA A 256 21.51 4.71 12.35
CA ALA A 256 20.61 4.48 13.47
C ALA A 256 21.24 3.45 14.40
N PHE A 257 21.42 3.84 15.66
CA PHE A 257 22.03 3.03 16.70
C PHE A 257 20.92 2.52 17.60
N TYR A 258 20.85 1.20 17.79
CA TYR A 258 19.90 0.54 18.67
C TYR A 258 20.64 -0.33 19.68
N TYR A 259 19.95 -0.82 20.69
CA TYR A 259 20.50 -1.79 21.62
C TYR A 259 19.50 -2.88 21.99
N ASP A 260 20.04 -4.03 22.36
CA ASP A 260 19.32 -5.17 22.90
C ASP A 260 20.02 -5.58 24.20
N ASN A 261 19.33 -5.33 25.33
CA ASN A 261 19.83 -5.59 26.67
C ASN A 261 19.44 -6.99 27.19
N GLY A 262 18.94 -7.87 26.32
CA GLY A 262 18.50 -9.23 26.64
C GLY A 262 17.08 -9.32 27.21
N ARG A 263 16.40 -8.19 27.48
CA ARG A 263 15.00 -8.21 27.89
C ARG A 263 14.09 -8.19 26.69
N SER A 264 12.94 -8.83 26.82
CA SER A 264 11.80 -8.76 25.90
C SER A 264 11.16 -7.37 25.91
N GLU A 265 11.92 -6.29 25.68
CA GLU A 265 11.39 -5.00 25.23
C GLU A 265 10.96 -5.08 23.75
N GLN A 266 10.49 -6.25 23.33
CA GLN A 266 9.88 -6.47 22.03
C GLN A 266 8.60 -5.64 22.02
N ILE A 267 8.66 -4.45 21.43
CA ILE A 267 7.46 -3.72 21.06
C ILE A 267 6.81 -4.55 19.95
N LYS A 268 5.94 -5.50 20.32
CA LYS A 268 5.05 -6.16 19.37
C LYS A 268 4.04 -5.14 18.90
N LEU A 269 4.42 -4.31 17.93
CA LEU A 269 3.48 -3.49 17.21
C LEU A 269 2.55 -4.45 16.45
N SER A 270 1.24 -4.37 16.70
CA SER A 270 0.24 -5.42 16.44
C SER A 270 0.01 -5.79 14.96
N SER A 271 0.91 -5.40 14.05
CA SER A 271 0.79 -5.60 12.61
C SER A 271 2.09 -6.04 11.90
N VAL A 272 3.23 -6.16 12.60
CA VAL A 272 4.49 -6.57 11.97
C VAL A 272 5.24 -7.56 12.86
N THR A 273 5.77 -8.64 12.26
CA THR A 273 6.67 -9.59 12.95
C THR A 273 8.09 -9.05 13.17
N SER A 274 8.31 -7.74 12.98
CA SER A 274 9.60 -7.11 13.23
C SER A 274 9.83 -6.96 14.73
N ILE A 275 10.97 -7.47 15.20
CA ILE A 275 11.49 -7.15 16.51
C ILE A 275 12.09 -5.75 16.39
N ASP A 276 11.42 -4.76 16.96
CA ASP A 276 11.98 -3.42 17.09
C ASP A 276 12.76 -3.32 18.40
N TYR A 277 13.97 -2.76 18.28
CA TYR A 277 14.86 -2.50 19.39
C TYR A 277 14.77 -1.03 19.78
N PRO A 278 14.94 -0.68 21.07
CA PRO A 278 15.02 0.71 21.47
C PRO A 278 16.18 1.44 20.75
N ILE A 279 15.89 2.63 20.24
CA ILE A 279 16.90 3.48 19.57
C ILE A 279 17.76 4.19 20.61
N LEU A 280 19.08 4.07 20.53
CA LEU A 280 20.02 4.92 21.26
C LEU A 280 20.05 6.30 20.64
N ASN A 281 20.39 6.37 19.35
CA ASN A 281 20.65 7.63 18.65
C ASN A 281 20.45 7.47 17.13
N ALA A 282 20.31 8.59 16.42
CA ALA A 282 20.47 8.70 14.98
C ALA A 282 21.62 9.66 14.63
N GLY A 283 22.35 9.36 13.56
CA GLY A 283 23.47 10.16 13.07
C GLY A 283 23.35 10.44 11.57
N THR A 284 24.10 11.44 11.11
CA THR A 284 24.25 11.75 9.68
C THR A 284 25.62 11.28 9.19
N THR A 285 25.88 11.43 7.89
CA THR A 285 27.20 11.12 7.29
C THR A 285 28.35 11.83 8.00
N ASP A 286 28.13 13.09 8.42
CA ASP A 286 29.18 13.90 9.05
C ASP A 286 29.32 13.61 10.55
N GLN A 287 28.34 12.92 11.15
CA GLN A 287 28.32 12.54 12.56
C GLN A 287 28.02 11.04 12.72
N PRO A 288 28.91 10.15 12.23
CA PRO A 288 28.68 8.71 12.24
C PRO A 288 28.97 8.06 13.62
N ASN A 289 29.19 8.87 14.66
CA ASN A 289 29.75 8.44 15.93
C ASN A 289 28.82 8.78 17.10
N LEU A 290 28.84 7.93 18.13
CA LEU A 290 28.16 8.17 19.40
C LEU A 290 29.20 8.31 20.52
N ILE A 291 29.31 9.52 21.06
CA ILE A 291 30.37 9.87 22.01
C ILE A 291 29.79 10.08 23.41
N ASN A 292 30.49 9.59 24.44
CA ASN A 292 30.17 9.81 25.85
C ASN A 292 28.77 9.35 26.30
N PHE A 293 28.18 8.38 25.63
CA PHE A 293 26.89 7.83 26.04
C PHE A 293 27.07 6.85 27.21
N VAL A 294 26.02 6.72 28.02
CA VAL A 294 25.98 5.79 29.15
C VAL A 294 24.86 4.78 28.93
N MET A 295 24.97 3.62 29.58
CA MET A 295 24.02 2.52 29.44
C MET A 295 23.53 2.06 30.81
N GLY A 296 22.34 1.46 30.83
CA GLY A 296 21.88 0.65 31.96
C GLY A 296 22.59 -0.71 31.99
N PRO A 297 22.44 -1.51 33.07
CA PRO A 297 23.10 -2.80 33.16
C PRO A 297 22.55 -3.78 32.12
N GLY A 298 23.36 -4.73 31.67
CA GLY A 298 22.94 -5.86 30.83
C GLY A 298 22.16 -6.90 31.63
N ASP A 299 21.57 -7.90 30.97
CA ASP A 299 20.86 -8.97 31.69
C ASP A 299 21.86 -9.93 32.35
N GLU A 300 21.71 -10.15 33.65
CA GLU A 300 22.55 -11.07 34.43
C GLU A 300 22.49 -12.50 33.87
N ASN A 301 21.33 -12.93 33.38
CA ASN A 301 21.14 -14.24 32.76
C ASN A 301 21.92 -14.40 31.44
N ASN A 302 22.35 -13.28 30.84
CA ASN A 302 23.15 -13.23 29.62
C ASN A 302 24.54 -12.63 29.87
N ASP A 303 25.12 -12.84 31.06
CA ASP A 303 26.48 -12.39 31.39
C ASP A 303 26.65 -10.87 31.20
N PHE A 304 25.60 -10.13 31.55
CA PHE A 304 25.49 -8.68 31.42
C PHE A 304 25.76 -8.14 30.02
N LYS A 305 25.63 -8.96 28.98
CA LYS A 305 25.85 -8.58 27.59
C LYS A 305 24.73 -7.68 27.09
N ILE A 306 25.13 -6.63 26.39
CA ILE A 306 24.26 -5.76 25.61
C ILE A 306 24.78 -5.79 24.17
N ARG A 307 23.88 -6.12 23.23
CA ARG A 307 24.18 -6.03 21.80
C ARG A 307 23.82 -4.63 21.31
N ILE A 308 24.78 -3.94 20.70
CA ILE A 308 24.58 -2.67 20.02
C ILE A 308 24.39 -2.97 18.54
N ILE A 309 23.28 -2.53 17.98
CA ILE A 309 22.88 -2.80 16.59
C ILE A 309 22.99 -1.48 15.84
N ILE A 310 23.90 -1.40 14.89
CA ILE A 310 24.11 -0.21 14.06
C ILE A 310 23.52 -0.49 12.69
N LYS A 311 22.52 0.30 12.28
CA LYS A 311 22.04 0.33 10.90
C LYS A 311 22.67 1.51 10.19
N VAL A 312 23.48 1.22 9.19
CA VAL A 312 24.01 2.23 8.26
C VAL A 312 23.09 2.25 7.06
N ILE A 313 22.45 3.39 6.81
CA ILE A 313 21.28 3.53 5.94
C ILE A 313 21.65 4.46 4.78
N GLY A 314 21.47 3.96 3.55
CA GLY A 314 21.69 4.72 2.33
C GLY A 314 20.53 5.64 1.98
N LYS A 315 20.67 6.41 0.89
CA LYS A 315 19.68 7.41 0.45
C LYS A 315 18.25 6.84 0.31
N TYR A 316 18.13 5.64 -0.23
CA TYR A 316 16.84 4.98 -0.48
C TYR A 316 16.42 4.03 0.66
N GLN A 317 16.89 4.26 1.90
CA GLN A 317 16.52 3.49 3.09
C GLN A 317 16.95 2.00 3.10
N ALA A 318 17.64 1.53 2.06
CA ALA A 318 18.39 0.26 2.15
C ALA A 318 19.51 0.41 3.17
N TYR A 319 19.74 -0.64 3.96
CA TYR A 319 20.67 -0.55 5.09
C TYR A 319 21.55 -1.80 5.19
N THR A 320 22.71 -1.59 5.81
CA THR A 320 23.60 -2.65 6.27
C THR A 320 23.65 -2.62 7.78
N GLU A 321 23.52 -3.79 8.39
CA GLU A 321 23.55 -3.95 9.84
C GLU A 321 24.95 -4.36 10.32
N TYR A 322 25.44 -3.69 11.36
CA TYR A 322 26.69 -4.01 12.04
C TYR A 322 26.42 -4.20 13.54
N ASN A 323 26.88 -5.31 14.11
CA ASN A 323 26.59 -5.67 15.49
C ASN A 323 27.86 -5.60 16.35
N LEU A 324 27.77 -4.91 17.48
CA LEU A 324 28.81 -4.84 18.51
C LEU A 324 28.26 -5.38 19.84
N TYR A 325 29.14 -5.77 20.75
CA TYR A 325 28.75 -6.30 22.05
C TYR A 325 29.57 -5.64 23.15
N ILE A 326 28.89 -5.22 24.21
CA ILE A 326 29.51 -4.70 25.44
C ILE A 326 28.94 -5.42 26.66
N LYS A 327 29.66 -5.37 27.78
CA LYS A 327 29.13 -5.79 29.09
C LYS A 327 28.91 -4.60 30.00
N VAL A 328 27.75 -4.51 30.63
CA VAL A 328 27.46 -3.42 31.57
C VAL A 328 26.97 -3.98 32.89
N TYR A 329 27.80 -3.88 33.91
CA TYR A 329 27.52 -4.38 35.26
C TYR A 329 26.64 -3.40 36.05
N PRO A 330 25.82 -3.88 37.00
CA PRO A 330 25.02 -3.03 37.87
C PRO A 330 25.90 -2.10 38.72
N ASN A 331 25.40 -0.90 38.99
CA ASN A 331 26.09 0.05 39.86
C ASN A 331 25.59 -0.07 41.31
N ASN A 332 26.45 -0.58 42.18
CA ASN A 332 26.14 -0.83 43.58
C ASN A 332 26.29 0.41 44.49
N LYS A 333 26.80 1.54 43.97
CA LYS A 333 26.91 2.79 44.75
C LYS A 333 25.54 3.48 44.86
N PRO A 334 25.22 4.16 45.97
CA PRO A 334 24.01 4.98 46.06
C PRO A 334 24.08 6.15 45.07
N TRP A 335 23.07 6.28 44.21
CA TRP A 335 23.09 7.24 43.11
C TRP A 335 22.76 8.65 43.56
N ASN A 336 23.51 9.63 43.06
CA ASN A 336 23.18 11.05 43.22
C ASN A 336 22.78 11.65 41.87
N PHE A 337 21.47 11.85 41.68
CA PHE A 337 20.89 12.38 40.45
C PHE A 337 21.48 13.74 40.03
N LYS A 338 21.80 14.59 41.01
CA LYS A 338 22.38 15.92 40.78
C LYS A 338 23.75 15.83 40.11
N SER A 339 24.56 14.81 40.46
CA SER A 339 25.86 14.56 39.81
C SER A 339 25.76 13.98 38.41
N LEU A 340 24.66 13.28 38.10
CA LEU A 340 24.41 12.71 36.78
C LEU A 340 24.05 13.80 35.76
N ILE A 341 23.16 14.71 36.15
CA ILE A 341 22.74 15.86 35.33
C ILE A 341 23.86 16.90 35.21
N ALA A 342 24.66 17.11 36.26
CA ALA A 342 25.73 18.12 36.24
C ALA A 342 26.78 17.90 35.13
N ASN A 343 26.92 16.67 34.64
CA ASN A 343 27.87 16.29 33.60
C ASN A 343 27.26 16.24 32.19
N ILE A 344 26.00 16.64 32.03
CA ILE A 344 25.28 16.60 30.76
C ILE A 344 25.19 18.01 30.19
N ASN A 345 25.51 18.13 28.91
CA ASN A 345 25.17 19.33 28.17
C ASN A 345 23.65 19.35 27.95
N VAL A 346 22.94 20.17 28.72
CA VAL A 346 21.46 20.24 28.68
C VAL A 346 20.92 20.78 27.33
N ASN A 347 21.78 21.36 26.51
CA ASN A 347 21.43 21.80 25.16
C ASN A 347 21.60 20.69 24.12
N ASP A 348 22.22 19.57 24.48
CA ASP A 348 22.35 18.39 23.64
C ASP A 348 21.22 17.41 23.96
N THR A 349 20.14 17.53 23.17
CA THR A 349 18.94 16.67 23.28
C THR A 349 19.30 15.19 23.24
N GLN A 350 20.36 14.82 22.52
CA GLN A 350 20.77 13.43 22.38
C GLN A 350 21.45 12.89 23.63
N SER A 351 22.33 13.68 24.24
CA SER A 351 22.90 13.36 25.54
C SER A 351 21.81 13.18 26.60
N ILE A 352 20.74 14.00 26.55
CA ILE A 352 19.58 13.86 27.45
C ILE A 352 18.83 12.55 27.17
N ALA A 353 18.47 12.27 25.91
CA ALA A 353 17.73 11.08 25.54
C ALA A 353 18.45 9.79 25.96
N ASN A 354 19.76 9.71 25.68
CA ASN A 354 20.63 8.61 26.09
C ASN A 354 20.61 8.41 27.61
N LEU A 355 20.72 9.50 28.38
CA LEU A 355 20.67 9.41 29.84
C LEU A 355 19.32 8.89 30.33
N VAL A 356 18.23 9.48 29.83
CA VAL A 356 16.87 9.11 30.25
C VAL A 356 16.64 7.63 30.01
N GLN A 357 16.99 7.11 28.84
CA GLN A 357 16.89 5.69 28.53
C GLN A 357 17.75 4.82 29.47
N ALA A 358 19.00 5.20 29.70
CA ALA A 358 19.89 4.45 30.58
C ALA A 358 19.36 4.41 32.02
N VAL A 359 18.84 5.53 32.53
CA VAL A 359 18.23 5.63 33.87
C VAL A 359 16.97 4.78 33.95
N SER A 360 16.06 4.90 32.97
CA SER A 360 14.84 4.08 32.90
C SER A 360 15.16 2.58 32.92
N ASN A 361 16.14 2.14 32.13
CA ASN A 361 16.58 0.73 32.10
C ASN A 361 17.14 0.26 33.44
N ASN A 362 17.91 1.12 34.11
CA ASN A 362 18.55 0.80 35.37
C ASN A 362 17.55 0.74 36.54
N ILE A 363 16.59 1.67 36.58
CA ILE A 363 15.44 1.66 37.50
C ILE A 363 14.64 0.36 37.30
N ASN A 364 14.30 0.01 36.06
CA ASN A 364 13.58 -1.22 35.75
C ASN A 364 14.34 -2.51 36.12
N LYS A 365 15.67 -2.47 36.32
CA LYS A 365 16.50 -3.61 36.74
C LYS A 365 16.69 -3.69 38.25
N ASN A 366 16.93 -2.56 38.90
CA ASN A 366 17.22 -2.50 40.33
C ASN A 366 15.97 -2.26 41.18
N PHE A 367 14.77 -2.53 40.64
CA PHE A 367 13.52 -2.20 41.31
C PHE A 367 13.38 -2.86 42.70
N ALA A 368 14.11 -3.95 42.94
CA ALA A 368 14.12 -4.68 44.21
C ALA A 368 15.20 -4.23 45.21
N ASN A 369 16.27 -3.52 44.81
CA ASN A 369 17.46 -3.34 45.65
C ASN A 369 17.87 -1.87 45.94
N GLN A 370 17.23 -0.85 45.36
CA GLN A 370 17.76 0.53 45.45
C GLN A 370 16.75 1.67 45.72
N TYR A 371 15.50 1.40 46.10
CA TYR A 371 14.57 2.49 46.40
C TYR A 371 14.59 2.96 47.85
N ASN A 372 15.44 3.96 48.08
CA ASN A 372 14.99 5.18 48.75
C ASN A 372 14.70 6.28 47.70
N ILE A 373 14.01 5.94 46.60
CA ILE A 373 13.33 7.00 45.84
C ILE A 373 12.12 7.36 46.69
N THR A 374 12.28 8.38 47.54
CA THR A 374 11.11 9.02 48.16
C THR A 374 10.24 9.57 47.04
N ALA A 375 8.92 9.48 47.18
CA ALA A 375 7.94 9.92 46.19
C ALA A 375 8.21 11.35 45.63
N SER A 376 8.91 12.20 46.39
CA SER A 376 9.35 13.53 45.94
C SER A 376 10.29 13.48 44.72
N SER A 377 11.24 12.55 44.70
CA SER A 377 12.26 12.46 43.65
C SER A 377 11.75 11.87 42.33
N ALA A 378 10.69 11.05 42.36
CA ALA A 378 9.99 10.59 41.16
C ALA A 378 9.05 11.68 40.59
N ASN A 379 8.40 12.47 41.46
CA ASN A 379 7.54 13.58 41.05
C ASN A 379 8.35 14.72 40.40
N GLU A 380 9.59 14.97 40.86
CA GLU A 380 10.52 15.90 40.20
C GLU A 380 11.01 15.39 38.83
N LEU A 381 11.12 14.07 38.63
CA LEU A 381 11.66 13.47 37.40
C LEU A 381 10.65 13.43 36.25
N PHE A 382 9.39 13.16 36.54
CA PHE A 382 8.34 12.98 35.53
C PHE A 382 7.33 14.13 35.47
N GLY A 383 7.47 15.15 36.33
CA GLY A 383 6.51 16.27 36.38
C GLY A 383 5.09 15.84 36.72
N MET A 384 4.90 14.64 37.28
CA MET A 384 3.60 14.16 37.74
C MET A 384 3.35 14.73 39.12
N VAL A 385 2.88 15.99 39.16
CA VAL A 385 2.31 16.55 40.38
C VAL A 385 1.00 15.82 40.62
N ASP A 386 0.98 14.99 41.66
CA ASP A 386 -0.27 14.41 42.16
C ASP A 386 -1.29 15.53 42.44
N GLU A 387 -2.43 15.44 41.76
CA GLU A 387 -3.50 16.45 41.81
C GLU A 387 -4.02 16.65 43.24
N ASP A 388 -3.97 15.60 44.07
CA ASP A 388 -4.38 15.67 45.47
C ASP A 388 -3.36 16.41 46.32
N THR A 389 -2.07 16.29 46.03
CA THR A 389 -1.01 17.07 46.67
C THR A 389 -1.12 18.57 46.33
N LEU A 390 -1.47 18.91 45.08
CA LEU A 390 -1.71 20.29 44.66
C LEU A 390 -2.99 20.88 45.29
N LYS A 391 -4.05 20.07 45.45
CA LYS A 391 -5.29 20.45 46.16
C LYS A 391 -5.02 20.69 47.64
N GLN A 392 -4.24 19.84 48.32
CA GLN A 392 -3.86 20.02 49.72
C GLN A 392 -3.02 21.28 49.93
N GLN A 393 -2.05 21.56 49.05
CA GLN A 393 -1.25 22.80 49.13
C GLN A 393 -2.11 24.06 48.89
N LYS A 394 -3.10 23.99 47.98
CA LYS A 394 -4.06 25.08 47.78
C LYS A 394 -4.99 25.25 48.99
N GLN A 395 -5.46 24.16 49.60
CA GLN A 395 -6.27 24.21 50.83
C GLN A 395 -5.50 24.78 52.01
N HIS A 396 -4.23 24.41 52.19
CA HIS A 396 -3.39 24.89 53.28
C HIS A 396 -2.99 26.38 53.12
N LYS A 397 -2.92 26.89 51.88
CA LYS A 397 -2.81 28.32 51.60
C LYS A 397 -4.12 29.06 51.83
N LEU A 398 -5.27 28.42 51.60
CA LEU A 398 -6.59 29.02 51.80
C LEU A 398 -6.93 29.14 53.30
N SER A 399 -6.55 28.15 54.11
CA SER A 399 -6.76 28.18 55.57
C SER A 399 -5.87 29.22 56.25
N GLY A 400 -4.62 29.41 55.80
CA GLY A 400 -3.73 30.45 56.31
C GLY A 400 -4.12 31.89 55.93
N LEU A 401 -5.03 32.07 54.98
CA LEU A 401 -5.61 33.37 54.61
C LEU A 401 -6.94 33.67 55.34
N GLN A 402 -7.47 32.70 56.10
CA GLN A 402 -8.68 32.85 56.92
C GLN A 402 -8.37 33.09 58.41
N GLU A 403 -7.10 33.12 58.80
CA GLU A 403 -6.64 33.45 60.17
C GLU A 403 -5.97 34.84 60.27
N VAL A 404 -6.43 35.82 59.46
CA VAL A 404 -6.12 37.25 59.65
C VAL A 404 -7.39 38.08 59.72
#